data_AF-X0TMZ9-F1
#
_entry.id   AF-X0TMZ9-F1
#
_cell.length_a   1.000
_cell.length_b   1.000
_cell.length_c   1.000
_cell.angle_alpha   90.00
_cell.angle_beta   90.00
_cell.angle_gamma   90.00
#
_symmetry.space_group_name_H-M   'P 1'
#
loop_
_entity.id
_entity.type
_entity.pdbx_description
1 polymer ?
#
loop_
_entity_poly.entity_id
_entity_poly.type
_entity_poly.pdbx_seq_one_letter_code
_entity_poly.pdbx_strand_id
1 'polypeptide(L)'
;MFKCITTPFECENSQFNGRNAVSDATYQTKKLRVDFCDIGEGVQGDYNPDDPTDLPLLRFDVYKKVCGKWEALDNGSYCTTNTVFTPVKSIKSMLRTIHREMSDVLDGGYSGKKTAEGLSWITP
;
A
#
# COMPACT_ATOMS: atom_id res chain seq x y z
N MET A 1 8.18 -28.34 -13.95
CA MET A 1 9.21 -27.29 -13.76
C MET A 1 8.51 -25.97 -14.04
N PHE A 2 7.96 -25.30 -13.03
CA PHE A 2 7.17 -24.08 -13.24
C PHE A 2 8.09 -22.86 -13.23
N LYS A 3 8.24 -22.23 -14.39
CA LYS A 3 8.92 -20.93 -14.54
C LYS A 3 8.01 -19.87 -13.94
N CYS A 4 8.46 -19.27 -12.84
CA CYS A 4 7.81 -18.12 -12.24
C CYS A 4 8.16 -16.89 -13.09
N ILE A 5 7.19 -16.40 -13.87
CA ILE A 5 7.29 -15.17 -14.66
C ILE A 5 6.14 -14.28 -14.23
N THR A 6 6.44 -13.21 -13.50
CA THR A 6 5.73 -11.94 -13.52
C THR A 6 6.56 -10.91 -12.75
N THR A 7 6.76 -9.75 -13.36
CA THR A 7 7.54 -8.62 -12.85
C THR A 7 6.71 -7.81 -11.85
N PRO A 8 7.16 -7.62 -10.60
CA PRO A 8 6.55 -6.63 -9.72
C PRO A 8 7.07 -5.23 -10.06
N PHE A 9 6.17 -4.24 -10.05
CA PHE A 9 6.53 -2.83 -9.89
C PHE A 9 6.93 -2.67 -8.42
N GLU A 10 8.22 -2.43 -8.15
CA GLU A 10 8.75 -2.31 -6.79
C GLU A 10 8.73 -0.82 -6.40
N CYS A 11 8.04 -0.44 -5.31
CA CYS A 11 8.27 0.85 -4.67
C CYS A 11 9.71 0.84 -4.14
N GLU A 12 10.61 1.58 -4.79
CA GLU A 12 12.01 1.66 -4.40
C GLU A 12 12.18 2.37 -3.04
N ASN A 13 13.15 1.92 -2.27
CA ASN A 13 13.37 2.31 -0.87
C ASN A 13 13.43 3.85 -0.67
N SER A 14 12.74 4.31 0.38
CA SER A 14 12.45 5.72 0.67
C SER A 14 13.67 6.63 0.84
N GLN A 15 13.52 7.87 0.35
CA GLN A 15 14.25 9.04 0.87
C GLN A 15 13.24 10.04 1.44
N PHE A 16 13.35 10.30 2.75
CA PHE A 16 12.51 11.26 3.47
C PHE A 16 12.90 12.69 3.07
N ASN A 17 12.20 13.27 2.11
CA ASN A 17 12.59 14.54 1.51
C ASN A 17 11.92 15.74 2.20
N GLY A 18 12.46 16.16 3.36
CA GLY A 18 12.45 17.54 3.88
C GLY A 18 11.13 18.33 4.03
N ARG A 19 9.97 17.76 3.73
CA ARG A 19 8.62 18.31 3.90
C ARG A 19 7.76 17.22 4.51
N ASN A 20 6.73 17.57 5.27
CA ASN A 20 5.86 16.63 6.02
C ASN A 20 5.04 15.65 5.15
N ALA A 21 5.45 15.38 3.91
CA ALA A 21 4.82 14.45 2.98
C ALA A 21 5.50 13.07 3.06
N VAL A 22 4.70 12.01 3.02
CA VAL A 22 5.14 10.62 2.90
C VAL A 22 5.06 10.25 1.43
N SER A 23 6.19 9.99 0.80
CA SER A 23 6.21 9.38 -0.54
C SER A 23 5.96 7.88 -0.43
N ASP A 24 6.65 7.21 0.50
CA ASP A 24 6.60 5.76 0.64
C ASP A 24 6.74 5.34 2.10
N ALA A 25 5.97 4.34 2.52
CA ALA A 25 6.07 3.75 3.84
C ALA A 25 5.73 2.25 3.83
N THR A 26 6.58 1.45 4.46
CA THR A 26 6.46 -0.02 4.47
C THR A 26 6.29 -0.55 5.88
N TYR A 27 5.44 -1.57 6.02
CA TYR A 27 5.41 -2.46 7.18
C TYR A 27 5.44 -3.92 6.74
N GLN A 28 6.35 -4.72 7.31
CA GLN A 28 6.51 -6.12 6.91
C GLN A 28 6.83 -7.06 8.07
N THR A 29 6.43 -8.31 7.90
CA THR A 29 6.84 -9.46 8.70
C THR A 29 7.59 -10.47 7.83
N LYS A 30 7.82 -11.70 8.32
CA LYS A 30 8.45 -12.77 7.52
C LYS A 30 7.60 -13.25 6.34
N LYS A 31 6.27 -13.08 6.42
CA LYS A 31 5.31 -13.64 5.45
C LYS A 31 4.62 -12.59 4.57
N LEU A 32 4.37 -11.41 5.13
CA LEU A 32 3.51 -10.39 4.51
C LEU A 32 4.18 -9.01 4.61
N ARG A 33 4.10 -8.22 3.54
CA ARG A 33 4.53 -6.83 3.45
C ARG A 33 3.36 -5.98 2.97
N VAL A 34 3.23 -4.79 3.52
CA VAL A 34 2.27 -3.77 3.08
C VAL A 34 3.04 -2.49 2.87
N ASP A 35 2.84 -1.87 1.71
CA ASP A 35 3.45 -0.61 1.32
C ASP A 35 2.35 0.43 1.14
N PHE A 36 2.57 1.68 1.55
CA PHE A 36 1.88 2.86 1.06
C PHE A 36 2.85 3.56 0.11
N CYS A 37 2.39 3.92 -1.08
CA CYS A 37 3.20 4.63 -2.08
C CYS A 37 2.40 5.78 -2.70
N ASP A 38 3.09 6.89 -2.94
CA ASP A 38 2.67 7.99 -3.80
C ASP A 38 3.03 7.63 -5.24
N ILE A 39 2.03 7.23 -6.02
CA ILE A 39 2.20 6.90 -7.44
C ILE A 39 1.67 8.00 -8.36
N GLY A 40 1.42 9.19 -7.81
CA GLY A 40 0.83 10.31 -8.54
C GLY A 40 -0.70 10.23 -8.68
N GLU A 41 -1.41 9.63 -7.73
CA GLU A 41 -2.88 9.61 -7.73
C GLU A 41 -3.47 10.86 -7.09
N GLY A 42 -4.54 11.38 -7.68
CA GLY A 42 -5.39 12.45 -7.19
C GLY A 42 -6.79 11.96 -6.82
N VAL A 43 -7.67 12.88 -6.44
CA VAL A 43 -9.05 12.58 -6.03
C VAL A 43 -9.89 12.00 -7.18
N GLN A 44 -9.57 12.38 -8.42
CA GLN A 44 -10.31 11.98 -9.63
C GLN A 44 -9.40 11.42 -10.73
N GLY A 45 -8.36 10.66 -10.37
CA GLY A 45 -7.45 10.04 -11.34
C GLY A 45 -6.01 10.38 -11.02
N ASP A 46 -5.28 10.91 -12.00
CA ASP A 46 -3.90 11.36 -11.80
C ASP A 46 -3.88 12.71 -11.07
N TYR A 47 -2.94 12.88 -10.16
CA TYR A 47 -2.76 14.11 -9.39
C TYR A 47 -2.31 15.26 -10.30
N ASN A 48 -3.06 16.37 -10.25
CA ASN A 48 -2.72 17.61 -10.93
C ASN A 48 -2.24 18.68 -9.93
N PRO A 49 -0.93 19.00 -9.88
CA PRO A 49 -0.41 20.01 -8.95
C PRO A 49 -0.86 21.44 -9.27
N ASP A 50 -1.38 21.71 -10.47
CA ASP A 50 -1.93 23.02 -10.85
C ASP A 50 -3.40 23.20 -10.41
N ASP A 51 -4.07 22.12 -9.98
CA ASP A 51 -5.39 22.18 -9.38
C ASP A 51 -5.28 22.18 -7.84
N PRO A 52 -5.53 23.30 -7.15
CA PRO A 52 -5.40 23.39 -5.69
C PRO A 52 -6.44 22.55 -4.93
N THR A 53 -7.46 22.02 -5.62
CA THR A 53 -8.49 21.16 -5.04
C THR A 53 -8.16 19.67 -5.20
N ASP A 54 -7.20 19.34 -6.06
CA ASP A 54 -6.73 17.98 -6.21
C ASP A 54 -5.67 17.68 -5.15
N LEU A 55 -5.86 16.58 -4.42
CA LEU A 55 -4.98 16.19 -3.33
C LEU A 55 -4.20 14.96 -3.75
N PRO A 56 -2.86 14.94 -3.58
CA PRO A 56 -2.07 13.75 -3.87
C PRO A 56 -2.39 12.66 -2.84
N LEU A 57 -2.87 11.52 -3.32
CA LEU A 57 -3.35 10.38 -2.55
C LEU A 57 -2.33 9.25 -2.53
N LEU A 58 -2.38 8.48 -1.44
CA LEU A 58 -1.59 7.27 -1.26
C LEU A 58 -2.40 6.05 -1.67
N ARG A 59 -1.72 5.14 -2.35
CA ARG A 59 -2.19 3.77 -2.61
C ARG A 59 -1.51 2.82 -1.65
N PHE A 60 -2.20 1.78 -1.19
CA PHE A 60 -1.52 0.67 -0.54
C PHE A 60 -1.44 -0.57 -1.43
N ASP A 61 -0.36 -1.31 -1.26
CA ASP A 61 -0.09 -2.58 -1.93
C ASP A 61 0.28 -3.66 -0.91
N VAL A 62 -0.27 -4.86 -1.07
CA VAL A 62 -0.01 -6.02 -0.22
C VAL A 62 0.81 -7.05 -0.99
N TYR A 63 1.86 -7.55 -0.35
CA TYR A 63 2.77 -8.54 -0.91
C TYR A 63 2.90 -9.72 0.04
N LYS A 64 2.99 -10.93 -0.53
CA LYS A 64 3.29 -12.15 0.20
C LYS A 64 4.69 -12.65 -0.14
N LYS A 65 5.33 -13.35 0.81
CA LYS A 65 6.64 -13.95 0.58
C LYS A 65 6.51 -15.35 -0.02
N VAL A 66 6.95 -15.54 -1.25
CA VAL A 66 6.94 -16.83 -1.96
C VAL A 66 8.36 -17.15 -2.40
N CYS A 67 8.87 -18.33 -2.01
CA CYS A 67 10.24 -18.76 -2.33
C CYS A 67 11.32 -17.70 -2.03
N GLY A 68 11.14 -16.95 -0.94
CA GLY A 68 12.07 -15.90 -0.51
C GLY A 68 11.91 -14.54 -1.21
N LYS A 69 11.04 -14.44 -2.22
CA LYS A 69 10.75 -13.20 -2.96
C LYS A 69 9.42 -12.61 -2.53
N TRP A 70 9.29 -11.29 -2.66
CA TRP A 70 8.02 -10.60 -2.47
C TRP A 70 7.24 -10.67 -3.78
N GLU A 71 6.03 -11.22 -3.71
CA GLU A 71 5.10 -11.27 -4.83
C GLU A 71 3.85 -10.48 -4.45
N ALA A 72 3.36 -9.64 -5.36
CA ALA A 72 2.11 -8.91 -5.17
C ALA A 72 0.98 -9.91 -4.89
N LEU A 73 0.18 -9.61 -3.88
CA LEU A 73 -1.02 -10.37 -3.60
C LEU A 73 -2.05 -10.06 -4.69
N ASP A 74 -2.67 -11.10 -5.24
CA ASP A 74 -3.76 -10.91 -6.19
C ASP A 74 -4.92 -10.14 -5.53
N ASN A 75 -5.42 -9.11 -6.21
CA ASN A 75 -6.35 -8.12 -5.67
C ASN A 75 -5.88 -7.52 -4.32
N GLY A 76 -4.60 -7.15 -4.22
CA GLY A 76 -3.99 -6.56 -3.02
C GLY A 76 -3.55 -5.11 -3.16
N SER A 77 -4.02 -4.38 -4.18
CA SER A 77 -3.61 -3.01 -4.52
C SER A 77 -4.85 -2.11 -4.57
N TYR A 78 -4.90 -1.08 -3.72
CA TYR A 78 -6.07 -0.19 -3.61
C TYR A 78 -5.67 1.25 -3.31
N CYS A 79 -6.27 2.17 -4.07
CA CYS A 79 -6.26 3.60 -3.79
C CYS A 79 -6.88 3.84 -2.42
N THR A 80 -6.46 4.91 -1.74
CA THR A 80 -7.10 5.35 -0.49
C THR A 80 -7.47 6.81 -0.56
N THR A 81 -8.27 7.28 0.39
CA THR A 81 -8.54 8.70 0.57
C THR A 81 -7.46 9.43 1.38
N ASN A 82 -6.38 8.73 1.76
CA ASN A 82 -5.31 9.29 2.56
C ASN A 82 -4.32 10.06 1.69
N THR A 83 -4.06 11.31 2.04
CA THR A 83 -3.11 12.14 1.31
C THR A 83 -1.66 11.84 1.69
N VAL A 84 -0.71 12.22 0.84
CA VAL A 84 0.73 12.18 1.18
C VAL A 84 1.06 13.03 2.41
N PHE A 85 0.24 14.02 2.76
CA PHE A 85 0.44 14.89 3.93
C PHE A 85 -0.09 14.27 5.23
N THR A 86 -0.68 13.08 5.17
CA THR A 86 -1.16 12.37 6.36
C THR A 86 -0.01 12.18 7.35
N PRO A 87 -0.21 12.47 8.65
CA PRO A 87 0.86 12.36 9.63
C PRO A 87 1.49 10.96 9.64
N VAL A 88 2.82 10.91 9.69
CA VAL A 88 3.59 9.65 9.68
C VAL A 88 3.12 8.66 10.74
N LYS A 89 2.71 9.14 11.92
CA LYS A 89 2.17 8.29 12.99
C LYS A 89 0.89 7.56 12.56
N SER A 90 0.01 8.26 11.84
CA SER A 90 -1.23 7.72 11.30
C SER A 90 -0.96 6.73 10.17
N ILE A 91 -0.06 7.06 9.23
CA ILE A 91 0.38 6.12 8.18
C ILE A 91 0.89 4.81 8.79
N LYS A 92 1.79 4.90 9.78
CA LYS A 92 2.31 3.72 10.49
C LYS A 92 1.21 2.94 11.22
N SER A 93 0.18 3.62 11.73
CA SER A 93 -0.96 2.97 12.37
C SER A 93 -1.79 2.19 11.35
N MET A 94 -2.14 2.82 10.22
CA MET A 94 -2.90 2.21 9.15
C MET A 94 -2.16 1.02 8.52
N LEU A 95 -0.86 1.13 8.25
CA LEU A 95 -0.05 0.01 7.75
C LEU A 95 -0.11 -1.22 8.67
N ARG A 96 -0.05 -1.01 9.99
CA ARG A 96 -0.17 -2.12 10.96
C ARG A 96 -1.57 -2.71 10.97
N THR A 97 -2.62 -1.89 10.85
CA THR A 97 -4.00 -2.36 10.74
C THR A 97 -4.18 -3.18 9.47
N ILE A 98 -3.83 -2.64 8.30
CA ILE A 98 -3.93 -3.36 7.02
C ILE A 98 -3.17 -4.67 7.09
N HIS A 99 -1.94 -4.64 7.61
CA HIS A 99 -1.12 -5.84 7.76
C HIS A 99 -1.80 -6.90 8.65
N ARG A 100 -2.31 -6.51 9.81
CA ARG A 100 -3.02 -7.42 10.73
C ARG A 100 -4.23 -8.05 10.06
N GLU A 101 -5.14 -7.23 9.55
CA GLU A 101 -6.39 -7.72 8.94
C GLU A 101 -6.12 -8.64 7.74
N MET A 102 -5.13 -8.30 6.90
CA MET A 102 -4.72 -9.13 5.78
C MET A 102 -4.02 -10.42 6.22
N SER A 103 -3.20 -10.36 7.26
CA SER A 103 -2.54 -11.56 7.80
C SER A 103 -3.58 -12.54 8.35
N ASP A 104 -4.56 -12.07 9.10
CA ASP A 104 -5.60 -12.91 9.71
C ASP A 104 -6.44 -13.64 8.64
N VAL A 105 -6.81 -12.92 7.57
CA VAL A 105 -7.58 -13.48 6.45
C VAL A 105 -6.78 -14.52 5.67
N LEU A 106 -5.49 -14.23 5.42
CA LEU A 106 -4.63 -15.12 4.64
C LEU A 106 -4.20 -16.36 5.44
N ASP A 107 -3.90 -16.23 6.74
CA ASP A 107 -3.62 -17.37 7.61
C ASP A 107 -4.87 -18.26 7.79
N GLY A 108 -6.08 -17.71 7.67
CA GLY A 108 -7.34 -18.46 7.57
C GLY A 108 -7.57 -19.16 6.22
N GLY A 109 -6.72 -18.94 5.22
CA GLY A 109 -6.82 -19.54 3.89
C GLY A 109 -7.84 -18.88 2.96
N TYR A 110 -8.33 -17.69 3.30
CA TYR A 110 -9.31 -16.95 2.49
C TYR A 110 -8.65 -15.98 1.51
N SER A 111 -9.39 -15.58 0.48
CA SER A 111 -8.97 -14.48 -0.41
C SER A 111 -8.98 -13.16 0.34
N GLY A 112 -7.91 -12.37 0.18
CA GLY A 112 -7.78 -11.04 0.76
C GLY A 112 -8.63 -9.95 0.08
N LYS A 113 -9.26 -10.22 -1.07
CA LYS A 113 -9.91 -9.21 -1.92
C LYS A 113 -10.91 -8.33 -1.17
N LYS A 114 -11.91 -8.94 -0.52
CA LYS A 114 -12.98 -8.18 0.17
C LYS A 114 -12.43 -7.37 1.34
N THR A 115 -11.43 -7.92 2.04
CA THR A 115 -10.79 -7.24 3.17
C THR A 115 -9.97 -6.05 2.69
N ALA A 116 -9.16 -6.22 1.65
CA ALA A 116 -8.38 -5.14 1.06
C ALA A 116 -9.28 -4.04 0.47
N GLU A 117 -10.37 -4.41 -0.21
CA GLU A 117 -11.37 -3.44 -0.67
C GLU A 117 -12.00 -2.65 0.48
N GLY A 118 -12.37 -3.31 1.58
CA GLY A 118 -12.87 -2.61 2.78
C GLY A 118 -11.82 -1.67 3.40
N LEU A 119 -10.55 -2.06 3.36
CA LEU A 119 -9.44 -1.26 3.88
C LEU A 119 -9.05 -0.08 2.97
N SER A 120 -9.54 0.00 1.73
CA SER A 120 -9.36 1.19 0.87
C SER A 120 -9.97 2.46 1.48
N TRP A 121 -10.95 2.29 2.37
CA TRP A 121 -11.63 3.35 3.10
C TRP A 121 -11.03 3.61 4.49
N ILE A 122 -9.86 3.04 4.80
CA ILE A 122 -9.22 3.24 6.11
C ILE A 122 -8.87 4.71 6.33
N THR A 123 -9.19 5.21 7.52
CA THR A 123 -8.87 6.58 7.95
C THR A 123 -7.93 6.57 9.16
N PRO A 124 -7.16 7.66 9.39
CA PRO A 124 -6.24 7.83 10.52
C PRO A 124 -6.80 7.57 11.92
#